data_AF-A0A3A4KTE0-F1
#
_entry.id   AF-A0A3A4KTE0-F1
#
_cell.length_a   1.000
_cell.length_b   1.000
_cell.length_c   1.000
_cell.angle_alpha   90.00
_cell.angle_beta   90.00
_cell.angle_gamma   90.00
#
_symmetry.space_group_name_H-M   'P 1'
#
loop_
_entity.id
_entity.type
_entity.pdbx_description
1 polymer ?
#
loop_
_entity_poly.entity_id
_entity_poly.type
_entity_poly.pdbx_seq_one_letter_code
_entity_poly.pdbx_strand_id
1 'polypeptide(L)'
;METSGEITLVRRSAPDVRLTDAEAALATEQTLGSLTLLLSLAMDDDVLTRLVGKLTYAFPWIELLPEDERPEFVADFLNQARAGLSLGRLDTLTTTLAAWRDTATAYADPTIQVDGSDLHYLKEPVPVPNPSDIG
;
A
#
# COMPACT_ATOMS: atom_id res chain seq x y z
N MET A 1 23.47 32.97 -3.10
CA MET A 1 24.11 31.82 -2.42
C MET A 1 22.96 30.88 -2.10
N GLU A 2 22.74 29.89 -2.96
CA GLU A 2 21.52 29.07 -2.94
C GLU A 2 21.51 28.18 -1.69
N THR A 3 20.60 28.48 -0.76
CA THR A 3 20.28 27.67 0.41
C THR A 3 19.46 26.46 -0.01
N SER A 4 20.10 25.45 -0.60
CA SER A 4 19.49 24.13 -0.66
C SER A 4 19.66 23.49 0.73
N GLY A 5 18.66 23.70 1.59
CA GLY A 5 18.61 23.26 2.99
C GLY A 5 18.29 21.77 3.16
N GLU A 6 18.72 20.94 2.22
CA GLU A 6 18.49 19.50 2.24
C GLU A 6 19.83 18.78 2.42
N ILE A 7 19.92 17.95 3.46
CA ILE A 7 21.14 17.21 3.82
C ILE A 7 20.78 15.74 3.94
N THR A 8 21.43 14.89 3.14
CA THR A 8 21.36 13.44 3.32
C THR A 8 22.49 12.98 4.24
N LEU A 9 22.13 12.45 5.40
CA LEU A 9 23.03 11.80 6.34
C LEU A 9 23.22 10.34 5.93
N VAL A 10 24.41 10.03 5.43
CA VAL A 10 24.82 8.65 5.13
C VAL A 10 25.26 7.97 6.43
N ARG A 11 24.60 6.88 6.80
CA ARG A 11 24.87 6.18 8.07
C ARG A 11 25.64 4.87 7.81
N ARG A 12 26.66 4.61 8.62
CA ARG A 12 27.56 3.44 8.45
C ARG A 12 26.85 2.09 8.55
N SER A 13 25.80 1.98 9.37
CA SER A 13 25.13 0.72 9.69
C SER A 13 23.61 0.87 9.82
N ALA A 14 23.04 1.84 9.13
CA ALA A 14 21.60 2.10 9.11
C ALA A 14 21.22 2.76 7.78
N PRO A 15 19.94 2.74 7.37
CA PRO A 15 19.48 3.42 6.16
C PRO A 15 19.80 4.91 6.18
N ASP A 16 19.96 5.55 5.03
CA ASP A 16 20.24 7.00 5.01
C ASP A 16 19.05 7.81 5.56
N VAL A 17 19.33 8.99 6.10
CA VAL A 17 18.30 9.91 6.63
C VAL A 17 18.40 11.24 5.91
N ARG A 18 17.27 11.81 5.52
CA ARG A 18 17.22 13.14 4.91
C ARG A 18 16.73 14.18 5.92
N LEU A 19 17.53 15.22 6.11
CA LEU A 19 17.17 16.40 6.89
C LEU A 19 16.69 17.47 5.94
N THR A 20 15.52 18.04 6.23
CA THR A 20 14.93 19.16 5.51
C THR A 20 14.62 20.26 6.50
N ASP A 21 14.35 21.47 5.99
CA ASP A 21 13.72 22.49 6.81
C ASP A 21 12.37 22.00 7.35
N ALA A 22 12.13 22.19 8.65
CA ALA A 22 10.97 21.65 9.33
C ALA A 22 9.67 22.38 8.96
N GLU A 23 9.73 23.69 8.72
CA GLU A 23 8.56 24.48 8.31
C GLU A 23 8.16 24.12 6.87
N ALA A 24 9.15 23.96 5.98
CA ALA A 24 8.92 23.49 4.62
C ALA A 24 8.35 22.06 4.56
N ALA A 25 8.81 21.16 5.45
CA ALA A 25 8.27 19.81 5.57
C ALA A 25 6.78 19.84 5.98
N LEU A 26 6.45 20.59 7.03
CA LEU A 26 5.07 20.75 7.49
C LEU A 26 4.16 21.36 6.41
N ALA A 27 4.64 22.38 5.70
CA ALA A 27 3.90 23.00 4.61
C ALA A 27 3.62 22.01 3.47
N THR A 28 4.59 21.14 3.15
CA THR A 28 4.45 20.08 2.15
C THR A 28 3.40 19.07 2.58
N GLU A 29 3.44 18.59 3.82
CA GLU A 29 2.46 17.66 4.39
C GLU A 29 1.04 18.24 4.35
N GLN A 30 0.85 19.49 4.79
CA GLN A 30 -0.45 20.17 4.76
C GLN A 30 -1.00 20.34 3.34
N THR A 31 -0.11 20.68 2.39
CA THR A 31 -0.48 20.84 0.98
C THR A 31 -0.91 19.50 0.38
N LEU A 32 -0.14 18.44 0.60
CA LEU A 32 -0.49 17.10 0.12
C LEU A 32 -1.81 16.60 0.75
N GLY A 33 -2.00 16.79 2.06
CA GLY A 33 -3.25 16.47 2.73
C GLY A 33 -4.45 17.19 2.12
N SER A 34 -4.31 18.49 1.82
CA SER A 34 -5.35 19.30 1.18
C SER A 34 -5.65 18.82 -0.24
N LEU A 35 -4.62 18.55 -1.05
CA LEU A 35 -4.78 18.03 -2.42
C LEU A 35 -5.47 16.67 -2.43
N THR A 36 -5.14 15.78 -1.50
CA THR A 36 -5.76 14.45 -1.42
C THR A 36 -7.19 14.52 -0.93
N LEU A 37 -7.53 15.44 -0.02
CA LEU A 37 -8.92 15.70 0.33
C LEU A 37 -9.71 16.19 -0.88
N LEU A 38 -9.19 17.15 -1.64
CA LEU A 38 -9.83 17.66 -2.86
C LEU A 38 -10.02 16.54 -3.89
N LEU A 39 -9.00 15.71 -4.12
CA LEU A 39 -9.09 14.57 -5.03
C LEU A 39 -10.15 13.58 -4.55
N SER A 40 -10.19 13.27 -3.25
CA SER A 40 -11.18 12.35 -2.68
C SER A 40 -12.61 12.86 -2.83
N LEU A 41 -12.83 14.16 -2.64
CA LEU A 41 -14.15 14.80 -2.84
C LEU A 41 -14.57 14.83 -4.31
N ALA A 42 -13.60 14.81 -5.23
CA ALA A 42 -13.85 14.77 -6.67
C ALA A 42 -14.01 13.33 -7.22
N MET A 43 -13.80 12.30 -6.39
CA MET A 43 -14.06 10.91 -6.78
C MET A 43 -15.54 10.59 -6.63
N ASP A 44 -16.19 10.27 -7.74
CA ASP A 44 -17.45 9.54 -7.79
C ASP A 44 -17.24 8.13 -8.39
N ASP A 45 -18.30 7.31 -8.38
CA ASP A 45 -18.24 5.93 -8.88
C ASP A 45 -17.84 5.86 -10.36
N ASP A 46 -18.21 6.87 -11.16
CA ASP A 46 -17.87 6.97 -12.57
C ASP A 46 -16.37 7.25 -12.77
N VAL A 47 -15.81 8.15 -11.95
CA VAL A 47 -14.38 8.48 -11.98
C VAL A 47 -13.54 7.30 -11.47
N LEU A 48 -13.97 6.62 -10.41
CA LEU A 48 -13.31 5.40 -9.91
C LEU A 48 -13.24 4.33 -11.00
N THR A 49 -14.36 4.07 -11.68
CA THR A 49 -14.41 3.11 -12.80
C THR A 49 -13.44 3.47 -13.92
N ARG A 50 -13.37 4.76 -14.30
CA ARG A 50 -12.41 5.25 -15.31
C ARG A 50 -10.96 5.16 -14.84
N LEU A 51 -10.72 5.29 -13.54
CA LEU A 51 -9.38 5.26 -12.95
C LEU A 51 -8.83 3.84 -12.93
N VAL A 52 -9.65 2.82 -12.66
CA VAL A 52 -9.26 1.40 -12.74
C VAL A 52 -8.58 1.12 -14.09
N GLY A 53 -9.21 1.51 -15.21
CA GLY A 53 -8.64 1.29 -16.54
C GLY A 53 -7.32 2.03 -16.82
N LYS A 54 -7.06 3.14 -16.12
CA LYS A 54 -5.79 3.89 -16.24
C LYS A 54 -4.72 3.37 -15.29
N LEU A 55 -5.10 2.84 -14.13
CA LEU A 55 -4.18 2.33 -13.13
C LEU A 55 -3.43 1.11 -13.63
N THR A 56 -4.00 0.33 -14.55
CA THR A 56 -3.32 -0.73 -15.26
C THR A 56 -2.02 -0.26 -15.95
N TYR A 57 -1.96 0.99 -16.41
CA TYR A 57 -0.74 1.54 -16.99
C TYR A 57 0.36 1.79 -15.95
N ALA A 58 -0.02 2.24 -14.75
CA ALA A 58 0.90 2.52 -13.65
C ALA A 58 1.29 1.24 -12.88
N PHE A 59 0.37 0.29 -12.80
CA PHE A 59 0.47 -0.95 -12.04
C PHE A 59 -0.05 -2.13 -12.90
N PRO A 60 0.78 -2.65 -13.82
CA PRO A 60 0.33 -3.68 -14.77
C PRO A 60 -0.15 -4.98 -14.11
N TRP A 61 0.33 -5.29 -12.91
CA TRP A 61 -0.06 -6.48 -12.14
C TRP A 61 -1.53 -6.48 -11.71
N ILE A 62 -2.24 -5.34 -11.77
CA ILE A 62 -3.68 -5.27 -11.48
C ILE A 62 -4.49 -6.14 -12.45
N GLU A 63 -4.01 -6.39 -13.67
CA GLU A 63 -4.73 -7.26 -14.62
C GLU A 63 -4.84 -8.71 -14.13
N LEU A 64 -3.96 -9.12 -13.22
CA LEU A 64 -3.99 -10.46 -12.61
C LEU A 64 -5.07 -10.60 -11.54
N LEU A 65 -5.64 -9.48 -11.05
CA LEU A 65 -6.77 -9.51 -10.15
C LEU A 65 -8.08 -9.82 -10.91
N PRO A 66 -9.02 -10.54 -10.27
CA PRO A 66 -10.40 -10.64 -10.72
C PRO A 66 -10.99 -9.25 -11.01
N GLU A 67 -11.84 -9.13 -12.03
CA GLU A 67 -12.39 -7.83 -12.45
C GLU A 67 -13.19 -7.13 -11.35
N ASP A 68 -13.83 -7.90 -10.48
CA ASP A 68 -14.62 -7.46 -9.33
C ASP A 68 -13.76 -6.99 -8.15
N GLU A 69 -12.50 -7.43 -8.03
CA GLU A 69 -11.57 -6.98 -6.99
C GLU A 69 -10.79 -5.71 -7.38
N ARG A 70 -10.70 -5.38 -8.68
CA ARG A 70 -9.97 -4.18 -9.13
C ARG A 70 -10.53 -2.87 -8.53
N PRO A 71 -11.86 -2.65 -8.47
CA PRO A 71 -12.41 -1.48 -7.78
C PRO A 71 -12.08 -1.44 -6.29
N GLU A 72 -12.01 -2.59 -5.62
CA GLU A 72 -11.65 -2.70 -4.20
C GLU A 72 -10.21 -2.25 -3.96
N PHE A 73 -9.28 -2.71 -4.80
CA PHE A 73 -7.89 -2.22 -4.78
C PHE A 73 -7.83 -0.69 -4.89
N VAL A 74 -8.55 -0.09 -5.85
CA VAL A 74 -8.51 1.37 -6.05
C VAL A 74 -9.07 2.11 -4.85
N ALA A 75 -10.19 1.64 -4.30
CA ALA A 75 -10.80 2.23 -3.11
C ALA A 75 -9.86 2.16 -1.90
N ASP A 76 -9.25 1.00 -1.64
CA ASP A 76 -8.31 0.82 -0.53
C ASP A 76 -7.04 1.66 -0.72
N PHE A 77 -6.43 1.66 -1.90
CA PHE A 77 -5.28 2.51 -2.22
C PHE A 77 -5.55 4.00 -1.94
N LEU A 78 -6.70 4.52 -2.40
CA LEU A 78 -7.07 5.92 -2.17
C LEU A 78 -7.36 6.21 -0.69
N ASN A 79 -8.00 5.28 0.01
CA ASN A 79 -8.28 5.40 1.44
C ASN A 79 -6.98 5.45 2.27
N GLN A 80 -6.04 4.55 2.00
CA GLN A 80 -4.74 4.52 2.70
C GLN A 80 -3.88 5.73 2.34
N ALA A 81 -3.92 6.19 1.08
CA ALA A 81 -3.23 7.41 0.69
C ALA A 81 -3.78 8.63 1.44
N ARG A 82 -5.11 8.76 1.55
CA ARG A 82 -5.75 9.83 2.31
C ARG A 82 -5.41 9.78 3.80
N ALA A 83 -5.53 8.61 4.42
CA ALA A 83 -5.20 8.42 5.82
C ALA A 83 -3.72 8.72 6.09
N GLY A 84 -2.84 8.18 5.24
CA GLY A 84 -1.40 8.36 5.38
C GLY A 84 -0.95 9.81 5.21
N LEU A 85 -1.48 10.52 4.21
CA LEU A 85 -1.18 11.94 4.02
C LEU A 85 -1.73 12.81 5.16
N SER A 86 -2.92 12.50 5.68
CA SER A 86 -3.46 13.19 6.84
C SER A 86 -2.62 13.00 8.11
N LEU A 87 -1.86 11.91 8.20
CA LEU A 87 -1.03 11.54 9.34
C LEU A 87 0.47 11.80 9.11
N GLY A 88 0.87 12.30 7.94
CA GLY A 88 2.28 12.45 7.55
C GLY A 88 3.05 11.13 7.46
N ARG A 89 2.36 10.00 7.22
CA ARG A 89 2.93 8.64 7.23
C ARG A 89 2.39 7.79 6.08
N LEU A 90 3.23 7.47 5.10
CA LEU A 90 2.83 6.68 3.92
C LEU A 90 3.23 5.20 3.98
N ASP A 91 3.85 4.75 5.07
CA ASP A 91 4.30 3.37 5.22
C ASP A 91 3.16 2.35 5.08
N THR A 92 1.97 2.70 5.58
CA THR A 92 0.75 1.89 5.45
C THR A 92 0.31 1.76 3.98
N LEU A 93 0.44 2.83 3.19
CA LEU A 93 0.12 2.79 1.76
C LEU A 93 1.09 1.87 1.01
N THR A 94 2.39 1.94 1.32
CA THR A 94 3.39 1.04 0.74
C THR A 94 3.10 -0.41 1.09
N THR A 95 2.73 -0.68 2.34
CA THR A 95 2.35 -2.04 2.80
C THR A 95 1.12 -2.54 2.06
N THR A 96 0.11 -1.68 1.89
CA THR A 96 -1.13 -1.98 1.17
C THR A 96 -0.85 -2.33 -0.28
N LEU A 97 -0.01 -1.55 -0.97
CA LEU A 97 0.37 -1.82 -2.35
C LEU A 97 1.10 -3.17 -2.49
N ALA A 98 1.97 -3.52 -1.54
CA ALA A 98 2.65 -4.81 -1.53
C ALA A 98 1.66 -5.97 -1.34
N ALA A 99 0.74 -5.84 -0.37
CA ALA A 99 -0.27 -6.86 -0.11
C ALA A 99 -1.15 -7.13 -1.34
N TRP A 100 -1.64 -6.09 -2.01
CA TRP A 100 -2.45 -6.26 -3.23
C TRP A 100 -1.69 -6.90 -4.38
N ARG A 101 -0.39 -6.61 -4.52
CA ARG A 101 0.46 -7.28 -5.51
C ARG A 101 0.64 -8.76 -5.18
N ASP A 102 0.75 -9.11 -3.91
CA ASP A 102 0.85 -10.50 -3.47
C ASP A 102 -0.48 -11.24 -3.73
N THR A 103 -1.62 -10.60 -3.47
CA THR A 103 -2.96 -11.11 -3.85
C THR A 103 -3.04 -11.37 -5.36
N ALA A 104 -2.63 -10.40 -6.18
CA ALA A 104 -2.59 -10.54 -7.63
C ALA A 104 -1.67 -11.68 -8.10
N THR A 105 -0.56 -11.88 -7.40
CA THR A 105 0.37 -12.99 -7.66
C THR A 105 -0.25 -14.34 -7.30
N ALA A 106 -0.98 -14.42 -6.19
CA ALA A 106 -1.69 -15.63 -5.78
C ALA A 106 -2.78 -16.01 -6.79
N TYR A 107 -3.55 -15.04 -7.31
CA TYR A 107 -4.54 -15.28 -8.36
C TYR A 107 -3.92 -15.75 -9.68
N ALA A 108 -2.70 -15.32 -9.99
CA ALA A 108 -1.98 -15.73 -11.18
C ALA A 108 -1.31 -17.11 -11.04
N ASP A 109 -1.21 -17.66 -9.83
CA ASP A 109 -0.59 -18.95 -9.58
C ASP A 109 -1.56 -20.10 -9.88
N PRO A 110 -1.31 -20.92 -10.93
CA PRO A 110 -2.21 -22.01 -11.30
C PRO A 110 -2.23 -23.16 -10.28
N THR A 111 -1.31 -23.16 -9.30
CA THR A 111 -1.25 -24.18 -8.26
C THR A 111 -2.15 -23.89 -7.05
N ILE A 112 -2.61 -22.64 -6.92
CA ILE A 112 -3.49 -22.20 -5.83
C ILE A 112 -4.94 -22.35 -6.26
N GLN A 113 -5.75 -23.01 -5.42
CA GLN A 113 -7.19 -23.11 -5.67
C GLN A 113 -7.91 -22.00 -4.91
N VAL A 114 -8.53 -21.07 -5.65
CA VAL A 114 -9.22 -19.90 -5.07
C VAL A 114 -10.35 -20.28 -4.12
N ASP A 115 -10.98 -21.44 -4.32
CA ASP A 115 -12.03 -21.98 -3.44
C ASP A 115 -11.47 -22.61 -2.15
N GLY A 116 -10.14 -22.61 -1.98
CA GLY A 116 -9.46 -23.21 -0.83
C GLY A 116 -9.60 -24.72 -0.77
N SER A 117 -9.97 -25.38 -1.87
CA SER A 117 -10.13 -26.85 -1.90
C SER A 117 -8.80 -27.60 -1.77
N ASP A 118 -7.68 -26.92 -1.98
CA ASP A 118 -6.31 -27.36 -1.73
C ASP A 118 -5.92 -27.30 -0.24
N LEU A 119 -6.68 -26.59 0.60
CA LEU A 119 -6.39 -26.45 2.03
C LEU A 119 -6.73 -27.74 2.80
N HIS A 120 -5.72 -28.33 3.43
CA HIS A 120 -5.90 -29.46 4.31
C HIS A 120 -6.13 -29.01 5.76
N TYR A 121 -7.41 -28.88 6.14
CA TYR A 121 -7.77 -28.60 7.52
C TYR A 121 -7.59 -29.83 8.41
N LEU A 122 -7.03 -29.60 9.61
CA LEU A 122 -6.98 -30.62 10.65
C LEU A 122 -8.41 -30.99 11.07
N LYS A 123 -8.70 -32.29 11.14
CA LYS A 123 -10.02 -32.78 11.60
C LYS A 123 -10.30 -32.45 13.06
N GLU A 124 -9.24 -32.35 13.86
CA GLU A 124 -9.28 -32.00 15.28
C GLU A 124 -8.17 -30.99 15.57
N PRO A 125 -8.41 -30.00 16.46
CA PRO A 125 -7.37 -29.06 16.87
C PRO A 125 -6.19 -29.79 17.52
N VAL A 126 -4.99 -29.63 16.96
CA VAL A 126 -3.76 -30.18 17.54
C VAL A 126 -3.06 -29.08 18.34
N PRO A 127 -2.71 -29.30 19.62
CA PRO A 127 -1.95 -28.31 20.38
C PRO A 127 -0.57 -28.12 19.76
N VAL A 128 -0.30 -26.89 19.30
CA VAL A 128 1.02 -26.50 18.80
C VAL A 128 1.91 -26.17 20.01
N PRO A 129 3.09 -26.80 20.16
CA PRO A 129 4.01 -26.49 21.24
C PRO A 129 4.36 -25.01 21.26
N ASN A 130 4.50 -24.43 22.46
CA ASN A 130 4.96 -23.05 22.58
C ASN A 130 6.38 -22.96 21.99
N PRO A 131 6.67 -22.01 21.08
CA PRO A 131 8.01 -21.83 20.52
C PRO A 131 9.12 -21.66 21.56
N SER A 132 8.79 -21.21 22.77
CA SER A 132 9.72 -21.10 23.89
C SER A 132 10.04 -22.44 24.59
N ASP A 133 9.26 -23.49 24.36
CA ASP A 133 9.47 -24.82 24.96
C ASP A 133 10.33 -25.75 24.08
N ILE A 134 10.62 -25.33 22.83
CA ILE A 134 11.43 -26.06 21.83
C ILE A 134 12.84 -25.49 21.66
N GLY A 135 13.31 -24.62 22.57
CA GLY A 135 14.65 -24.02 22.55
C GLY A 135 15.20 -23.70 23.94
#